data_AF-A0A537WQ48-F1
#
_entry.id   AF-A0A537WQ48-F1
#
_cell.length_a   1.000
_cell.length_b   1.000
_cell.length_c   1.000
_cell.angle_alpha   90.00
_cell.angle_beta   90.00
_cell.angle_gamma   90.00
#
_symmetry.space_group_name_H-M   'P 1'
#
loop_
_entity.id
_entity.type
_entity.pdbx_description
1 polymer ?
#
loop_
_entity_poly.entity_id
_entity_poly.type
_entity_poly.pdbx_seq_one_letter_code
_entity_poly.pdbx_strand_id
1 'polypeptide(L)'
;MRILLVSQMYPGAGDPDLGVFVRDLEQALADRGHEIERAVLDRRAGGKRRYLQLGRETLGRARAFRPDIVYAHFLVPTGLIAALATRAPLVVTAHGRDVRNVGAYPGVRAATRMVARRAAALIAVSDYLRR
;
A
#
# COMPACT_ATOMS: atom_id res chain seq x y z
N MET A 1 -14.24 10.70 -5.21
CA MET A 1 -13.69 9.40 -5.69
C MET A 1 -13.52 8.48 -4.50
N ARG A 2 -13.59 7.18 -4.76
CA ARG A 2 -13.53 6.09 -3.79
C ARG A 2 -12.15 5.45 -3.84
N ILE A 3 -11.37 5.61 -2.77
CA ILE A 3 -9.97 5.19 -2.71
C ILE A 3 -9.85 4.03 -1.73
N LEU A 4 -9.35 2.88 -2.22
CA LEU A 4 -8.93 1.79 -1.34
C LEU A 4 -7.46 1.99 -0.96
N LEU A 5 -7.20 2.38 0.28
CA LEU A 5 -5.87 2.57 0.84
C LEU A 5 -5.33 1.24 1.39
N VAL A 6 -4.19 0.79 0.86
CA VAL A 6 -3.54 -0.48 1.24
C VAL A 6 -2.18 -0.21 1.86
N SER A 7 -2.00 -0.60 3.13
CA SER A 7 -0.73 -0.34 3.83
C SER A 7 -0.38 -1.45 4.83
N GLN A 8 0.91 -1.67 5.04
CA GLN A 8 1.45 -2.53 6.09
C GLN A 8 1.74 -1.77 7.39
N MET A 9 1.40 -0.48 7.43
CA MET A 9 1.61 0.43 8.54
C MET A 9 0.42 1.39 8.63
N TYR A 10 -0.24 1.42 9.79
CA TYR A 10 -1.26 2.39 10.13
C TYR A 10 -1.35 2.50 11.67
N PRO A 11 -1.71 3.66 12.25
CA PRO A 11 -1.77 3.80 13.70
C PRO A 11 -2.78 2.84 14.33
N GLY A 12 -2.34 2.08 15.34
CA GLY A 12 -3.19 1.21 16.14
C GLY A 12 -3.03 1.47 17.63
N ALA A 13 -3.92 0.89 18.46
CA ALA A 13 -3.96 1.16 19.90
C ALA A 13 -2.64 0.86 20.64
N GLY A 14 -1.94 -0.21 20.26
CA GLY A 14 -0.63 -0.59 20.84
C GLY A 14 0.59 -0.03 20.10
N ASP A 15 0.38 0.59 18.94
CA ASP A 15 1.42 1.03 18.00
C ASP A 15 0.99 2.40 17.38
N PRO A 16 0.82 3.46 18.18
CA PRO A 16 0.15 4.70 17.75
C PRO A 16 0.96 5.52 16.74
N ASP A 17 2.28 5.32 16.69
CA ASP A 17 3.21 5.99 15.78
C ASP A 17 3.37 5.24 14.44
N LEU A 18 2.82 4.04 14.32
CA LEU A 18 3.03 3.18 13.15
C LEU A 18 2.38 3.79 11.92
N GLY A 19 3.18 4.25 10.96
CA GLY A 19 2.62 4.72 9.70
C GLY A 19 1.75 5.97 9.82
N VAL A 20 2.04 6.87 10.76
CA VAL A 20 1.34 8.17 10.89
C VAL A 20 1.28 8.95 9.57
N PHE A 21 2.33 8.88 8.75
CA PHE A 21 2.34 9.50 7.41
C PHE A 21 1.24 8.96 6.48
N VAL A 22 0.81 7.71 6.67
CA VAL A 22 -0.30 7.12 5.90
C VAL A 22 -1.62 7.72 6.34
N ARG A 23 -1.85 7.83 7.66
CA ARG A 23 -3.04 8.47 8.23
C ARG A 23 -3.11 9.94 7.83
N ASP A 24 -2.01 10.67 7.94
CA ASP A 24 -1.99 12.10 7.62
C ASP A 24 -2.28 12.33 6.13
N LEU A 25 -1.77 11.46 5.25
CA LEU A 25 -2.11 11.50 3.83
C LEU A 25 -3.56 11.12 3.54
N GLU A 26 -4.08 10.11 4.23
CA GLU A 26 -5.49 9.77 4.16
C GLU A 26 -6.37 10.95 4.56
N GLN A 27 -6.06 11.62 5.67
CA GLN A 27 -6.83 12.77 6.15
C GLN A 27 -6.83 13.88 5.10
N ALA A 28 -5.66 14.19 4.52
CA ALA A 28 -5.56 15.18 3.45
C ALA A 28 -6.36 14.80 2.19
N LEU A 29 -6.52 13.51 1.88
CA LEU A 29 -7.38 13.04 0.79
C LEU A 29 -8.87 13.15 1.16
N ALA A 30 -9.23 12.78 2.39
CA ALA A 30 -10.59 12.88 2.89
C ALA A 30 -11.07 14.35 2.94
N ASP A 31 -10.22 15.28 3.39
CA ASP A 31 -10.48 16.72 3.43
C ASP A 31 -10.73 17.31 2.04
N ARG A 32 -10.26 16.64 0.98
CA ARG A 32 -10.51 16.99 -0.42
C ARG A 32 -11.78 16.34 -0.99
N GLY A 33 -12.59 15.69 -0.15
CA GLY A 33 -13.87 15.08 -0.53
C GLY A 33 -13.75 13.67 -1.12
N HIS A 34 -12.66 12.95 -0.85
CA HIS A 34 -12.51 11.55 -1.25
C HIS A 34 -13.07 10.59 -0.18
N GLU A 35 -13.76 9.55 -0.60
CA GLU A 35 -14.21 8.47 0.28
C GLU A 35 -13.08 7.43 0.40
N ILE A 36 -12.64 7.13 1.62
CA ILE A 36 -11.49 6.26 1.85
C ILE A 36 -11.93 4.99 2.57
N GLU A 37 -11.56 3.84 1.99
CA GLU A 37 -11.67 2.53 2.62
C GLU A 37 -10.26 2.00 2.89
N ARG A 38 -10.06 1.39 4.07
CA ARG A 38 -8.73 0.98 4.54
C ARG A 38 -8.57 -0.54 4.57
N ALA A 39 -7.53 -1.06 3.91
CA ALA A 39 -6.98 -2.39 4.18
C ALA A 39 -5.57 -2.21 4.74
N VAL A 40 -5.44 -2.25 6.08
CA VAL A 40 -4.21 -1.85 6.77
C VAL A 40 -3.80 -2.80 7.89
N LEU A 41 -2.51 -2.83 8.20
CA LEU A 41 -1.99 -3.46 9.41
C LEU A 41 -1.69 -2.40 10.47
N ASP A 42 -2.33 -2.55 11.63
CA ASP A 42 -2.32 -1.57 12.72
C ASP A 42 -1.33 -1.91 13.85
N ARG A 43 -0.55 -2.99 13.69
CA ARG A 43 0.35 -3.54 14.70
C ARG A 43 1.68 -3.97 14.10
N ARG A 44 2.78 -3.85 14.86
CA ARG A 44 4.12 -4.31 14.46
C ARG A 44 4.28 -5.83 14.56
N ALA A 45 3.61 -6.47 15.52
CA ALA A 45 3.64 -7.91 15.72
C ALA A 45 2.90 -8.69 14.60
N GLY A 46 2.95 -10.03 14.65
CA GLY A 46 2.12 -10.91 13.81
C GLY A 46 2.82 -11.65 12.66
N GLY A 47 4.14 -11.51 12.52
CA GLY A 47 4.96 -12.28 11.58
C GLY A 47 4.50 -12.17 10.11
N LYS A 48 4.71 -13.21 9.30
CA LYS A 48 4.37 -13.17 7.86
C LYS A 48 2.89 -13.45 7.55
N ARG A 49 2.15 -14.12 8.44
CA ARG A 49 0.73 -14.50 8.22
C ARG A 49 -0.17 -13.29 8.06
N ARG A 50 0.15 -12.17 8.71
CA ARG A 50 -0.58 -10.90 8.59
C ARG A 50 -0.67 -10.39 7.15
N TYR A 51 0.32 -10.67 6.29
CA TYR A 51 0.27 -10.25 4.89
C TYR A 51 -0.72 -11.08 4.06
N LEU A 52 -0.96 -12.34 4.43
CA LEU A 52 -2.03 -13.15 3.83
C LEU A 52 -3.40 -12.63 4.24
N GLN A 53 -3.55 -12.25 5.52
CA GLN A 53 -4.76 -11.60 6.01
C GLN A 53 -5.00 -10.27 5.30
N LEU A 54 -3.98 -9.41 5.22
CA LEU A 54 -4.04 -8.15 4.49
C LEU A 54 -4.46 -8.37 3.03
N GLY A 55 -3.95 -9.41 2.36
CA GLY A 55 -4.35 -9.75 1.00
C GLY A 55 -5.83 -10.13 0.88
N ARG A 56 -6.35 -10.95 1.81
CA ARG A 56 -7.76 -11.33 1.86
C ARG A 56 -8.67 -10.14 2.14
N GLU A 57 -8.29 -9.29 3.09
CA GLU A 57 -9.01 -8.07 3.42
C GLU A 57 -9.00 -7.08 2.25
N THR A 58 -7.86 -6.89 1.58
CA THR A 58 -7.76 -6.04 0.40
C THR A 58 -8.69 -6.53 -0.71
N LEU A 59 -8.72 -7.83 -0.98
CA LEU A 59 -9.62 -8.42 -1.98
C LEU A 59 -11.10 -8.26 -1.60
N GLY A 60 -11.45 -8.55 -0.34
CA GLY A 60 -12.81 -8.42 0.17
C GLY A 60 -13.31 -6.98 0.11
N ARG A 61 -12.51 -6.04 0.62
CA ARG A 61 -12.82 -4.60 0.57
C ARG A 61 -12.85 -4.08 -0.86
N ALA A 62 -11.93 -4.49 -1.74
CA ALA A 62 -11.99 -4.08 -3.15
C ALA A 62 -13.31 -4.52 -3.83
N ARG A 63 -13.84 -5.70 -3.52
CA ARG A 63 -15.10 -6.20 -4.08
C ARG A 63 -16.32 -5.48 -3.52
N ALA A 64 -16.37 -5.27 -2.20
CA ALA A 64 -17.48 -4.59 -1.55
C ALA A 64 -17.47 -3.09 -1.86
N PHE A 65 -16.30 -2.47 -1.71
CA PHE A 65 -16.10 -1.04 -1.86
C PHE A 65 -15.93 -0.62 -3.33
N ARG A 66 -15.65 -1.50 -4.30
CA ARG A 66 -15.53 -1.12 -5.74
C ARG A 66 -14.79 0.21 -5.97
N PRO A 67 -13.50 0.31 -5.58
CA PRO A 67 -12.77 1.57 -5.60
C PRO A 67 -12.52 2.07 -7.01
N ASP A 68 -12.52 3.40 -7.18
CA ASP A 68 -12.08 4.05 -8.41
C ASP A 68 -10.55 3.92 -8.58
N ILE A 69 -9.82 3.96 -7.45
CA ILE A 69 -8.36 3.82 -7.39
C ILE A 69 -7.98 2.99 -6.17
N VAL A 70 -6.99 2.11 -6.32
CA VAL A 70 -6.29 1.50 -5.19
C VAL A 70 -4.97 2.21 -4.97
N TYR A 71 -4.73 2.66 -3.75
CA TYR A 71 -3.54 3.42 -3.38
C TYR A 71 -2.72 2.65 -2.34
N ALA A 72 -1.57 2.14 -2.76
CA ALA A 72 -0.70 1.33 -1.94
C ALA A 72 0.51 2.12 -1.42
N HIS A 73 0.82 1.95 -0.14
CA HIS A 73 2.08 2.41 0.42
C HIS A 73 3.07 1.25 0.45
N PHE A 74 4.28 1.45 -0.08
CA PHE A 74 5.35 0.48 -0.33
C PHE A 74 5.16 -0.41 -1.58
N LEU A 75 6.24 -0.66 -2.32
CA LEU A 75 6.28 -1.51 -3.51
C LEU A 75 5.95 -2.97 -3.17
N VAL A 76 6.70 -3.58 -2.25
CA VAL A 76 6.53 -4.96 -1.80
C VAL A 76 6.54 -4.95 -0.26
N PRO A 77 5.56 -5.58 0.41
CA PRO A 77 4.55 -6.50 -0.14
C PRO A 77 3.22 -5.88 -0.59
N THR A 78 2.87 -4.68 -0.12
CA THR A 78 1.55 -4.03 -0.26
C THR A 78 1.19 -3.64 -1.70
N GLY A 79 2.12 -3.04 -2.45
CA GLY A 79 1.92 -2.76 -3.88
C GLY A 79 1.63 -4.03 -4.67
N LEU A 80 2.31 -5.14 -4.34
CA LEU A 80 2.02 -6.46 -4.94
C LEU A 80 0.65 -6.99 -4.53
N ILE A 81 0.29 -6.89 -3.25
CA ILE A 81 -1.04 -7.28 -2.75
C ILE A 81 -2.13 -6.51 -3.51
N ALA A 82 -2.01 -5.19 -3.61
CA ALA A 82 -2.97 -4.34 -4.31
C ALA A 82 -3.05 -4.68 -5.82
N ALA A 83 -1.90 -4.89 -6.47
CA ALA A 83 -1.81 -5.29 -7.87
C ALA A 83 -2.55 -6.61 -8.18
N LEU A 84 -2.55 -7.56 -7.25
CA LEU A 84 -3.21 -8.86 -7.38
C LEU A 84 -4.67 -8.84 -6.94
N ALA A 85 -5.02 -8.01 -5.96
CA ALA A 85 -6.36 -8.01 -5.35
C ALA A 85 -7.43 -7.31 -6.21
N THR A 86 -7.05 -6.37 -7.08
CA THR A 86 -8.02 -5.59 -7.85
C THR A 86 -7.50 -5.18 -9.24
N ARG A 87 -8.45 -4.93 -10.16
CA ARG A 87 -8.20 -4.35 -11.48
C ARG A 87 -8.31 -2.82 -11.52
N ALA A 88 -8.72 -2.18 -10.43
CA ALA A 88 -8.73 -0.71 -10.34
C ALA A 88 -7.33 -0.12 -10.63
N PRO A 89 -7.24 1.08 -11.23
CA PRO A 89 -5.98 1.82 -11.36
C PRO A 89 -5.19 1.81 -10.05
N LEU A 90 -3.90 1.47 -10.14
CA LEU A 90 -3.03 1.29 -8.98
C LEU A 90 -2.05 2.47 -8.88
N VAL A 91 -2.08 3.17 -7.76
CA VAL A 91 -1.04 4.15 -7.39
C VAL A 91 -0.19 3.54 -6.29
N VAL A 92 1.13 3.67 -6.36
CA VAL A 92 2.04 3.15 -5.32
C VAL A 92 3.05 4.19 -4.89
N THR A 93 3.18 4.40 -3.59
CA THR A 93 4.23 5.25 -3.02
C THR A 93 5.38 4.41 -2.49
N ALA A 94 6.58 4.62 -3.04
CA ALA A 94 7.83 4.02 -2.61
C ALA A 94 8.48 4.86 -1.50
N HIS A 95 8.77 4.22 -0.36
CA HIS A 95 9.27 4.88 0.86
C HIS A 95 10.77 4.71 1.09
N GLY A 96 11.44 3.90 0.27
CA GLY A 96 12.89 3.77 0.20
C GLY A 96 13.43 2.46 0.76
N ARG A 97 12.88 1.92 1.86
CA ARG A 97 13.31 0.57 2.33
C ARG A 97 12.86 -0.53 1.38
N ASP A 98 11.66 -0.40 0.84
CA ASP A 98 11.13 -1.26 -0.22
C ASP A 98 11.96 -1.20 -1.50
N VAL A 99 12.42 0.00 -1.88
CA VAL A 99 13.36 0.18 -3.01
C VAL A 99 14.69 -0.51 -2.72
N ARG A 100 15.26 -0.33 -1.52
CA ARG A 100 16.52 -0.96 -1.10
C ARG A 100 16.43 -2.49 -1.06
N ASN A 101 15.24 -3.03 -0.81
CA ASN A 101 15.02 -4.47 -0.79
C ASN A 101 15.06 -5.10 -2.21
N VAL A 102 15.01 -4.29 -3.28
CA VAL A 102 15.14 -4.75 -4.66
C VAL A 102 16.54 -5.31 -4.90
N GLY A 103 16.62 -6.62 -5.14
CA GLY A 103 17.89 -7.32 -5.32
C GLY A 103 18.54 -7.81 -4.01
N ALA A 104 18.05 -7.37 -2.85
CA ALA A 104 18.52 -7.87 -1.55
C ALA A 104 17.88 -9.22 -1.17
N TYR A 105 16.67 -9.50 -1.67
CA TYR A 105 15.95 -10.74 -1.39
C TYR A 105 15.48 -11.42 -2.70
N PRO A 106 15.52 -12.77 -2.78
CA PRO A 106 15.01 -13.51 -3.93
C PRO A 106 13.56 -13.15 -4.25
N GLY A 107 13.25 -12.98 -5.54
CA GLY A 107 11.90 -12.68 -6.02
C GLY A 107 11.44 -11.22 -5.87
N VAL A 108 12.03 -10.41 -4.97
CA VAL A 108 11.58 -9.02 -4.76
C VAL A 108 11.76 -8.15 -6.00
N ARG A 109 12.83 -8.37 -6.79
CA ARG A 109 13.02 -7.68 -8.07
C ARG A 109 11.90 -7.99 -9.07
N ALA A 110 11.50 -9.26 -9.17
CA ALA A 110 10.43 -9.67 -10.08
C ALA A 110 9.07 -9.13 -9.62
N ALA A 111 8.78 -9.22 -8.31
CA ALA A 111 7.57 -8.66 -7.70
C ALA A 111 7.49 -7.14 -7.92
N THR A 112 8.58 -6.41 -7.65
CA THR A 112 8.64 -4.96 -7.85
C THR A 112 8.41 -4.59 -9.32
N ARG A 113 8.99 -5.35 -10.27
CA ARG A 113 8.76 -5.14 -11.70
C ARG A 113 7.30 -5.37 -12.10
N MET A 114 6.63 -6.36 -11.51
CA MET A 114 5.20 -6.59 -11.71
C MET A 114 4.39 -5.39 -11.20
N VAL A 115 4.68 -4.92 -9.98
CA VAL A 115 4.02 -3.74 -9.40
C VAL A 115 4.22 -2.53 -10.29
N ALA A 116 5.45 -2.25 -10.73
CA ALA A 116 5.76 -1.12 -11.60
C ALA A 116 5.04 -1.17 -12.94
N ARG A 117 4.90 -2.36 -13.54
CA ARG A 117 4.12 -2.54 -14.79
C ARG A 117 2.62 -2.38 -14.59
N ARG A 118 2.11 -2.73 -13.40
CA ARG A 118 0.68 -2.68 -13.08
C ARG A 118 0.22 -1.31 -12.60
N ALA A 119 1.12 -0.54 -12.01
CA ALA A 119 0.85 0.77 -11.47
C ALA A 119 0.52 1.76 -12.60
N ALA A 120 -0.58 2.50 -12.44
CA ALA A 120 -0.89 3.66 -13.24
C ALA A 120 0.03 4.85 -12.87
N ALA A 121 0.48 4.91 -11.61
CA ALA A 121 1.47 5.87 -11.15
C ALA A 121 2.34 5.30 -10.02
N LEU A 122 3.62 5.68 -10.04
CA LEU A 122 4.57 5.43 -8.94
C LEU A 122 5.03 6.77 -8.38
N ILE A 123 4.95 6.92 -7.06
CA ILE A 123 5.37 8.11 -6.33
C ILE A 123 6.62 7.74 -5.53
N ALA A 124 7.71 8.47 -5.74
CA ALA A 124 8.88 8.38 -4.86
C ALA A 124 8.80 9.51 -3.84
N VAL A 125 9.03 9.21 -2.55
CA VAL A 125 8.96 10.23 -1.48
C VAL A 125 10.12 11.24 -1.51
N SER A 126 11.10 11.06 -2.40
CA SER A 126 12.20 12.00 -2.60
C SER A 126 12.82 11.88 -3.99
N ASP A 127 13.52 12.94 -4.41
CA ASP A 127 14.30 12.93 -5.65
C ASP A 127 15.45 11.91 -5.63
N TYR A 128 16.00 11.63 -4.45
CA TYR A 128 17.00 10.58 -4.29
C TYR A 128 16.46 9.20 -4.67
N LEU A 129 15.19 8.91 -4.31
CA LEU A 129 14.55 7.64 -4.66
C LEU A 129 14.02 7.60 -6.11
N ARG A 130 13.82 8.76 -6.73
CA ARG A 130 13.34 8.89 -8.11
C ARG A 130 14.43 8.58 -9.15
N ARG A 131 15.68 8.90 -8.82
CA ARG A 131 16.86 8.70 -9.68
C ARG A 131 17.31 7.24 -9.68
#